data_AF-A0A960SLF1-F1
#
_entry.id   AF-A0A960SLF1-F1
#
_cell.length_a   1.000
_cell.length_b   1.000
_cell.length_c   1.000
_cell.angle_alpha   90.00
_cell.angle_beta   90.00
_cell.angle_gamma   90.00
#
_symmetry.space_group_name_H-M   'P 1'
#
loop_
_entity.id
_entity.type
_entity.pdbx_description
1 polymer ?
#
loop_
_entity_poly.entity_id
_entity_poly.type
_entity_poly.pdbx_seq_one_letter_code
_entity_poly.pdbx_strand_id
1 'polypeptide(L)' 'IPPGVERLLQLAELRLQAGAKQVEILEVRGDKLMITRRGDYVMVGGRFPRLRKPGADGRLREIASVLRAL' A
#
# COMPACT_ATOMS: atom_id res chain seq x y z
N ILE A 1 -5.30 -22.53 -1.83
CA ILE A 1 -3.94 -21.97 -2.01
C ILE A 1 -3.39 -21.65 -0.62
N PRO A 2 -2.11 -21.92 -0.28
CA PRO A 2 -1.57 -21.57 1.02
C PRO A 2 -1.64 -20.06 1.29
N PRO A 3 -1.89 -19.58 2.53
CA PRO A 3 -2.08 -18.16 2.80
C PRO A 3 -0.90 -17.26 2.38
N GLY A 4 0.34 -17.77 2.45
CA GLY A 4 1.51 -17.03 1.98
C GLY A 4 1.52 -16.81 0.45
N VAL A 5 1.04 -17.78 -0.32
CA VAL A 5 0.94 -17.67 -1.78
C VAL A 5 -0.16 -16.70 -2.18
N GLU A 6 -1.30 -16.72 -1.47
CA GLU A 6 -2.37 -15.74 -1.69
C GLU A 6 -1.89 -14.30 -1.43
N ARG A 7 -1.12 -14.08 -0.36
CA ARG A 7 -0.50 -12.77 -0.06
C ARG A 7 0.50 -12.33 -1.12
N LEU A 8 1.26 -13.27 -1.68
CA LEU A 8 2.21 -12.96 -2.76
C LEU A 8 1.47 -12.48 -4.01
N LEU A 9 0.34 -13.11 -4.36
CA LEU A 9 -0.51 -12.69 -5.47
C LEU A 9 -1.13 -11.31 -5.21
N GLN A 10 -1.62 -11.06 -4.00
CA GLN A 10 -2.11 -9.74 -3.59
C GLN A 10 -1.02 -8.66 -3.68
N LEU A 11 0.21 -8.98 -3.24
CA LEU A 11 1.34 -8.06 -3.35
C LEU A 11 1.69 -7.75 -4.82
N ALA A 12 1.63 -8.76 -5.71
CA ALA A 12 1.86 -8.55 -7.13
C ALA A 12 0.80 -7.60 -7.73
N GLU A 13 -0.48 -7.77 -7.38
CA GLU A 13 -1.54 -6.86 -7.79
C GLU A 13 -1.30 -5.44 -7.30
N LEU A 14 -0.89 -5.28 -6.03
CA LEU A 14 -0.53 -3.97 -5.47
C LEU A 14 0.62 -3.31 -6.22
N ARG A 15 1.65 -4.07 -6.64
CA ARG A 15 2.77 -3.54 -7.42
C ARG A 15 2.31 -3.00 -8.77
N LEU A 16 1.39 -3.69 -9.45
CA LEU A 16 0.82 -3.23 -10.72
C LEU A 16 0.00 -1.95 -10.52
N GLN A 17 -0.86 -1.91 -9.49
CA GLN A 17 -1.66 -0.72 -9.15
C GLN A 17 -0.79 0.49 -8.79
N ALA A 18 0.27 0.27 -8.02
CA ALA A 18 1.25 1.29 -7.65
C ALA A 18 1.97 1.84 -8.90
N GLY A 19 2.45 0.95 -9.78
CA GLY A 19 3.10 1.33 -11.03
C GLY A 19 2.19 2.16 -11.95
N ALA A 20 0.93 1.76 -12.10
CA ALA A 20 -0.07 2.51 -12.87
C ALA A 20 -0.29 3.95 -12.34
N LYS A 21 -0.01 4.18 -11.05
CA LYS A 21 -0.14 5.48 -10.37
C LYS A 21 1.19 6.20 -10.19
N GLN A 22 2.26 5.73 -10.83
CA GLN A 22 3.62 6.28 -10.74
C GLN A 22 4.16 6.30 -9.29
N VAL A 23 3.72 5.36 -8.45
CA VAL A 23 4.29 5.19 -7.11
C VAL A 23 5.61 4.43 -7.24
N GLU A 24 6.69 5.05 -6.77
CA GLU A 24 8.05 4.52 -6.83
C GLU A 24 8.36 3.68 -5.59
N ILE A 25 7.92 4.13 -4.42
CA ILE A 25 8.16 3.45 -3.15
C ILE A 25 6.84 3.38 -2.38
N LEU A 26 6.56 2.19 -1.86
CA LEU A 26 5.44 1.91 -0.97
C LEU A 26 5.98 1.22 0.27
N GLU A 27 6.00 1.93 1.39
CA GLU A 27 6.61 1.46 2.63
C GLU A 27 5.65 1.57 3.80
N VAL A 28 5.70 0.61 4.71
CA VAL A 28 4.91 0.60 5.93
C VAL A 28 5.84 0.76 7.13
N ARG A 29 5.75 1.89 7.84
CA ARG A 29 6.51 2.16 9.07
C ARG A 29 5.57 2.22 10.25
N GLY A 30 5.59 1.18 11.09
CA GLY A 30 4.59 1.01 12.16
C GLY A 30 3.20 0.84 11.55
N ASP A 31 2.30 1.78 11.79
CA ASP A 31 0.97 1.84 11.17
C ASP A 31 0.89 2.82 9.99
N LYS A 32 1.93 3.62 9.72
CA LYS A 32 1.92 4.61 8.64
C LYS A 32 2.24 3.95 7.30
N LEU A 33 1.44 4.26 6.29
CA LEU A 33 1.73 3.97 4.89
C LEU A 33 2.41 5.19 4.28
N MET A 34 3.67 5.02 3.89
CA MET A 34 4.45 6.02 3.18
C MET A 34 4.45 5.67 1.69
N ILE A 35 4.14 6.67 0.87
CA ILE A 35 4.09 6.55 -0.58
C ILE A 35 5.03 7.61 -1.13
N THR A 36 5.99 7.21 -1.95
CA THR A 36 6.87 8.12 -2.68
C THR A 36 6.50 8.11 -4.15
N ARG A 37 6.35 9.30 -4.73
CA ARG A 37 6.07 9.51 -6.15
C ARG A 37 6.83 10.74 -6.61
N ARG A 38 7.64 10.60 -7.68
CA ARG A 38 8.50 11.66 -8.21
C ARG A 38 9.47 12.22 -7.16
N GLY A 39 10.02 11.36 -6.31
CA GLY A 39 10.93 11.75 -5.23
C GLY A 39 10.30 12.34 -3.97
N ASP A 40 9.01 12.66 -3.98
CA ASP A 40 8.31 13.27 -2.84
C ASP A 40 7.31 12.34 -2.15
N TYR A 41 7.02 12.61 -0.88
CA TYR A 41 5.97 11.92 -0.14
C TYR A 41 4.58 12.35 -0.59
N VAL A 42 3.73 11.36 -0.85
CA VAL A 42 2.30 11.58 -1.04
C VAL A 42 1.58 11.47 0.31
N MET A 43 0.92 12.55 0.70
CA MET A 43 0.13 12.64 1.92
C MET A 43 -1.35 12.91 1.60
N VAL A 44 -2.25 12.34 2.40
CA VAL A 44 -3.69 12.61 2.31
C VAL A 44 -4.05 13.57 3.43
N GLY A 45 -4.53 14.77 3.09
CA GLY A 45 -4.84 15.80 4.09
C GLY A 45 -3.64 16.23 4.95
N GLY A 46 -2.44 16.24 4.37
CA GLY A 46 -1.20 16.62 5.07
C GLY A 46 -0.68 15.58 6.07
N ARG A 47 -1.17 14.34 6.03
CA ARG A 47 -0.71 13.23 6.89
C ARG A 47 -0.49 11.96 6.09
N PHE A 48 0.37 11.08 6.58
CA PHE A 48 0.49 9.71 6.07
C PHE A 48 -0.79 8.91 6.40
N PRO A 49 -1.37 8.20 5.43
CA PRO A 49 -2.44 7.24 5.69
C PRO A 49 -2.01 6.21 6.75
N ARG A 50 -2.94 5.77 7.60
CA ARG A 50 -2.67 4.77 8.65
C ARG A 50 -3.44 3.49 8.39
N LEU A 51 -2.74 2.36 8.47
CA LEU A 51 -3.27 1.01 8.38
C LEU A 51 -3.80 0.58 9.74
N ARG A 52 -5.10 0.31 9.84
CA ARG A 52 -5.78 0.02 11.12
C ARG A 52 -6.12 -1.45 11.31
N LYS A 53 -6.27 -2.21 10.23
CA LYS A 53 -6.63 -3.62 10.28
C LYS A 53 -5.43 -4.45 10.73
N PRO A 54 -5.65 -5.40 11.65
CA PRO A 54 -4.61 -6.32 12.07
C PRO A 54 -4.31 -7.34 10.99
N GLY A 55 -3.11 -7.92 11.06
CA GLY A 55 -2.68 -9.02 10.20
C GLY A 55 -2.36 -8.59 8.76
N ALA A 56 -1.64 -9.45 8.04
CA ALA A 56 -1.16 -9.16 6.69
C ALA A 56 -2.32 -8.89 5.71
N ASP A 57 -3.36 -9.73 5.72
CA ASP A 57 -4.46 -9.65 4.73
C ASP A 57 -5.34 -8.41 4.93
N GLY A 58 -5.47 -7.94 6.17
CA GLY A 58 -6.14 -6.69 6.49
C GLY A 58 -5.37 -5.50 5.94
N ARG A 59 -4.05 -5.49 6.20
CA ARG A 59 -3.14 -4.43 5.75
C ARG A 59 -3.03 -4.35 4.24
N LEU A 60 -2.87 -5.48 3.54
CA LEU A 60 -2.81 -5.52 2.07
C LEU A 60 -4.09 -4.94 1.44
N ARG A 61 -5.27 -5.26 1.99
CA ARG A 61 -6.54 -4.70 1.51
C ARG A 61 -6.66 -3.20 1.75
N GLU A 62 -6.20 -2.70 2.90
CA GLU A 62 -6.17 -1.25 3.16
C GLU A 62 -5.20 -0.53 2.23
N ILE A 63 -4.02 -1.08 1.98
CA ILE A 63 -3.06 -0.54 1.03
C ILE A 63 -3.70 -0.44 -0.37
N ALA A 64 -4.39 -1.49 -0.83
CA ALA A 64 -5.12 -1.45 -2.10
C ALA A 64 -6.18 -0.34 -2.13
N SER A 65 -6.89 -0.13 -1.01
CA SER A 65 -7.87 0.95 -0.89
C SER A 65 -7.23 2.33 -0.98
N VAL A 66 -6.07 2.53 -0.33
CA VAL A 66 -5.34 3.80 -0.43
C VAL A 66 -4.86 4.01 -1.86
N LEU A 67 -4.21 3.01 -2.47
CA LEU A 67 -3.74 3.11 -3.86
C LEU A 67 -4.88 3.49 -4.80
N ARG A 68 -6.05 2.86 -4.69
CA ARG A 68 -7.22 3.22 -5.52
C ARG A 68 -7.65 4.68 -5.38
N ALA A 69 -7.47 5.28 -4.20
CA ALA A 69 -7.87 6.65 -3.88
C ALA A 69 -6.80 7.72 -4.17
N LEU A 70 -5.56 7.33 -4.49
CA LEU A 70 -4.50 8.22 -4.98
C LEU A 70 -4.80 8.75 -6.39
#